data_AF-A0A6P7K303-F1
#
_entry.id   AF-A0A6P7K303-F1
#
_cell.length_a   1.000
_cell.length_b   1.000
_cell.length_c   1.000
_cell.angle_alpha   90.00
_cell.angle_beta   90.00
_cell.angle_gamma   90.00
#
_symmetry.space_group_name_H-M   'P 1'
#
loop_
_entity.id
_entity.type
_entity.pdbx_description
1 polymer ?
#
loop_
_entity_poly.entity_id
_entity_poly.type
_entity_poly.pdbx_seq_one_letter_code
_entity_poly.pdbx_strand_id
1 'polypeptide(L)'
;MPGPGAVPLDAGVPFDPADPPAASAPTLFACEKSSFAHQSQRNSAVTVYQPKVIDMASWIIQVTVMVLSVFSSSSHGKRDKVLYCSACKAIVDELTYSISQVDPKKTINIGSFRLNPDGTMKDKKVPLARSETHLSELLDEVCNSMSDYALHVDPKTQHKQYMRFAPRSSGSTSDFPDFKNFQFDGPEASNALKFACETVVEELEDDIISAISQDLEDVHEELCNRVSDYCKDSSHTNEEL
;
A
#
# COMPACT_ATOMS: atom_id res chain seq x y z
N MET A 1 31.58 -3.11 -48.37
CA MET A 1 30.29 -2.60 -48.86
C MET A 1 29.21 -3.04 -47.88
N PRO A 2 28.23 -2.18 -47.55
CA PRO A 2 28.16 -1.44 -46.27
C PRO A 2 27.08 -1.92 -45.27
N GLY A 3 27.15 -1.37 -44.04
CA GLY A 3 26.06 -1.36 -43.03
C GLY A 3 24.85 -0.49 -43.44
N PRO A 4 23.91 -0.10 -42.55
CA PRO A 4 24.10 0.50 -41.20
C PRO A 4 23.16 -0.14 -40.13
N GLY A 5 23.08 0.26 -38.86
CA GLY A 5 23.67 1.34 -38.10
C GLY A 5 23.43 1.12 -36.59
N ALA A 6 24.44 1.47 -35.80
CA ALA A 6 24.39 1.49 -34.34
C ALA A 6 23.77 2.81 -33.84
N VAL A 7 23.00 2.74 -32.76
CA VAL A 7 22.48 3.90 -32.02
C VAL A 7 23.25 3.99 -30.69
N PRO A 8 23.69 5.18 -30.25
CA PRO A 8 24.55 5.32 -29.09
C PRO A 8 23.77 5.35 -27.76
N LEU A 9 24.45 4.87 -26.73
CA LEU A 9 24.15 5.04 -25.31
C LEU A 9 24.41 6.51 -24.93
N ASP A 10 23.40 7.21 -24.46
CA ASP A 10 23.55 8.56 -23.87
C ASP A 10 23.71 8.46 -22.35
N ALA A 11 24.51 9.40 -21.84
CA ALA A 11 25.09 9.41 -20.52
C ALA A 11 24.19 10.09 -19.49
N GLY A 12 24.47 9.80 -18.23
CA GLY A 12 23.66 10.21 -17.08
C GLY A 12 23.49 11.72 -16.91
N VAL A 13 22.37 12.06 -16.28
CA VAL A 13 22.11 13.37 -15.67
C VAL A 13 21.70 13.13 -14.22
N PRO A 14 22.32 13.82 -13.24
CA PRO A 14 22.01 13.65 -11.83
C PRO A 14 20.70 14.34 -11.45
N PHE A 15 19.93 13.69 -10.59
CA PHE A 15 18.81 14.28 -9.87
C PHE A 15 19.35 15.08 -8.68
N ASP A 16 19.24 16.40 -8.74
CA ASP A 16 19.39 17.29 -7.58
C ASP A 16 18.02 17.55 -6.92
N PRO A 17 17.93 17.55 -5.57
CA PRO A 17 16.73 17.84 -4.82
C PRO A 17 16.52 19.36 -4.69
N ALA A 18 15.33 19.85 -5.07
CA ALA A 18 14.97 21.25 -4.83
C ALA A 18 14.40 21.41 -3.41
N ASP A 19 15.15 22.15 -2.60
CA ASP A 19 14.79 22.64 -1.26
C ASP A 19 13.53 23.54 -1.24
N PRO A 20 12.82 23.62 -0.09
CA PRO A 20 11.68 24.50 0.12
C PRO A 20 12.12 25.97 0.36
N PRO A 21 11.35 26.98 -0.09
CA PRO A 21 11.68 28.37 0.21
C PRO A 21 11.36 28.74 1.66
N ALA A 22 12.35 29.40 2.26
CA ALA A 22 12.41 29.89 3.62
C ALA A 22 11.32 30.93 3.96
N ALA A 23 10.82 30.81 5.19
CA ALA A 23 10.04 31.83 5.87
C ALA A 23 10.93 33.02 6.25
N SER A 24 10.54 34.23 5.84
CA SER A 24 11.12 35.49 6.34
C SER A 24 10.10 36.21 7.23
N ALA A 25 10.50 36.38 8.49
CA ALA A 25 9.80 37.19 9.47
C ALA A 25 9.99 38.69 9.19
N PRO A 26 9.04 39.56 9.60
CA PRO A 26 9.19 41.01 9.50
C PRO A 26 9.95 41.57 10.70
N THR A 27 11.04 42.28 10.46
CA THR A 27 11.78 43.06 11.47
C THR A 27 11.48 44.54 11.30
N LEU A 28 11.14 45.15 12.45
CA LEU A 28 10.89 46.57 12.75
C LEU A 28 11.90 47.55 12.14
N PHE A 29 11.42 48.72 11.70
CA PHE A 29 12.11 50.00 11.91
C PHE A 29 11.10 51.15 12.04
N ALA A 30 11.25 51.88 13.14
CA ALA A 30 10.54 53.10 13.48
C ALA A 30 11.30 54.35 12.98
N CYS A 31 10.58 55.46 12.76
CA CYS A 31 11.02 56.86 12.94
C CYS A 31 9.79 57.76 12.68
N GLU A 32 9.11 58.37 13.64
CA GLU A 32 9.45 59.43 14.61
C GLU A 32 9.15 60.87 14.11
N LYS A 33 8.23 61.53 14.85
CA LYS A 33 7.99 62.97 15.16
C LYS A 33 7.85 64.04 14.06
N SER A 34 6.74 64.80 14.14
CA SER A 34 6.68 66.22 14.63
C SER A 34 5.24 66.75 14.47
N SER A 35 4.54 67.08 15.56
CA SER A 35 4.36 68.43 16.15
C SER A 35 3.74 69.48 15.20
N PHE A 36 2.48 69.87 15.45
CA PHE A 36 2.14 71.28 15.76
C PHE A 36 0.69 71.41 16.23
N ALA A 37 0.49 72.26 17.24
CA ALA A 37 -0.78 72.58 17.85
C ALA A 37 -1.37 73.90 17.31
N HIS A 38 -2.67 74.08 17.58
CA HIS A 38 -3.43 75.34 17.67
C HIS A 38 -3.70 76.15 16.39
N GLN A 39 -4.98 76.20 15.98
CA GLN A 39 -5.92 77.29 16.36
C GLN A 39 -7.01 77.48 15.29
N SER A 40 -8.24 77.65 15.77
CA SER A 40 -9.27 78.60 15.28
C SER A 40 -10.58 77.96 14.84
N GLN A 41 -11.58 78.17 15.69
CA GLN A 41 -12.99 77.80 15.55
C GLN A 41 -13.65 78.41 14.29
N ARG A 42 -14.48 77.61 13.62
CA ARG A 42 -15.81 78.04 13.16
C ARG A 42 -16.71 76.83 12.89
N ASN A 43 -17.95 76.96 13.36
CA ASN A 43 -19.02 75.96 13.45
C ASN A 43 -19.34 75.21 12.15
N SER A 44 -19.59 73.89 12.24
CA SER A 44 -20.88 73.25 11.91
C SER A 44 -20.79 71.73 12.04
N ALA A 45 -21.86 71.11 12.55
CA ALA A 45 -21.97 69.69 12.80
C ALA A 45 -21.74 68.85 11.54
N VAL A 46 -20.83 67.87 11.62
CA VAL A 46 -20.75 66.78 10.64
C VAL A 46 -20.66 65.46 11.42
N THR A 47 -21.70 64.66 11.27
CA THR A 47 -21.83 63.29 11.77
C THR A 47 -20.66 62.44 11.29
N VAL A 48 -19.84 61.92 12.21
CA VAL A 48 -18.73 61.01 11.88
C VAL A 48 -19.29 59.65 11.47
N TYR A 49 -19.23 59.36 10.17
CA TYR A 49 -19.48 58.03 9.62
C TYR A 49 -18.23 57.17 9.84
N GLN A 50 -18.28 56.17 10.71
CA GLN A 50 -17.22 55.17 10.88
C GLN A 50 -17.23 54.21 9.68
N PRO A 51 -16.15 54.07 8.90
CA PRO A 51 -16.12 53.07 7.85
C PRO A 51 -16.02 51.68 8.49
N LYS A 52 -17.02 50.83 8.27
CA LYS A 52 -16.89 49.38 8.46
C LYS A 52 -15.75 48.91 7.58
N VAL A 53 -14.60 48.59 8.16
CA VAL A 53 -13.60 47.75 7.51
C VAL A 53 -14.28 46.39 7.35
N ILE A 54 -14.93 46.17 6.22
CA ILE A 54 -15.49 44.87 5.87
C ILE A 54 -14.31 43.92 5.90
N ASP A 55 -14.41 42.94 6.78
CA ASP A 55 -13.31 42.20 7.38
C ASP A 55 -12.59 41.36 6.30
N MET A 56 -11.57 41.97 5.68
CA MET A 56 -10.71 41.35 4.68
C MET A 56 -9.86 40.20 5.27
N ALA A 57 -9.96 39.89 6.57
CA ALA A 57 -9.44 38.64 7.10
C ALA A 57 -10.51 37.53 7.06
N SER A 58 -11.78 37.90 7.21
CA SER A 58 -12.91 36.96 7.27
C SER A 58 -13.11 36.20 5.96
N TRP A 59 -13.08 36.87 4.81
CA TRP A 59 -13.17 36.21 3.50
C TRP A 59 -11.99 35.26 3.21
N ILE A 60 -10.77 35.58 3.66
CA ILE A 60 -9.60 34.72 3.49
C ILE A 60 -9.79 33.44 4.32
N ILE A 61 -10.18 33.57 5.60
CA ILE A 61 -10.42 32.43 6.47
C ILE A 61 -11.54 31.55 5.89
N GLN A 62 -12.62 32.14 5.37
CA GLN A 62 -13.70 31.37 4.75
C GLN A 62 -13.23 30.61 3.50
N VAL A 63 -12.43 31.24 2.65
CA VAL A 63 -11.86 30.59 1.45
C VAL A 63 -10.88 29.48 1.86
N THR A 64 -10.02 29.71 2.87
CA THR A 64 -9.07 28.69 3.35
C THR A 64 -9.80 27.48 3.96
N VAL A 65 -10.86 27.69 4.75
CA VAL A 65 -11.69 26.60 5.29
C VAL A 65 -12.40 25.84 4.17
N MET A 66 -12.90 26.53 3.15
CA MET A 66 -13.52 25.90 1.99
C MET A 66 -12.51 25.04 1.20
N VAL A 67 -11.29 25.56 0.98
CA VAL A 67 -10.22 24.83 0.29
C VAL A 67 -9.77 23.59 1.10
N LEU A 68 -9.58 23.71 2.41
CA LEU A 68 -9.22 22.59 3.28
C LEU A 68 -10.31 21.50 3.34
N SER A 69 -11.58 21.87 3.21
CA SER A 69 -12.68 20.91 3.17
C SER A 69 -12.67 20.03 1.92
N VAL A 70 -12.15 20.51 0.79
CA VAL A 70 -12.02 19.74 -0.46
C VAL A 70 -10.90 18.69 -0.35
N PHE A 71 -9.83 18.98 0.41
CA PHE A 71 -8.72 18.04 0.65
C PHE A 71 -9.00 16.98 1.73
N SER A 72 -10.11 17.09 2.47
CA SER A 72 -10.44 16.18 3.56
C SER A 72 -11.19 14.90 3.11
N SER A 73 -11.34 14.69 1.80
CA SER A 73 -11.91 13.45 1.28
C SER A 73 -10.85 12.36 1.28
N SER A 74 -10.63 11.72 2.43
CA SER A 74 -10.08 10.37 2.46
C SER A 74 -11.09 9.47 1.77
N SER A 75 -10.98 9.32 0.45
CA SER A 75 -11.69 8.29 -0.30
C SER A 75 -11.16 6.95 0.20
N HIS A 76 -11.76 6.43 1.28
CA HIS A 76 -11.69 5.02 1.59
C HIS A 76 -12.49 4.35 0.48
N GLY A 77 -11.83 4.09 -0.65
CA GLY A 77 -12.38 3.26 -1.70
C GLY A 77 -12.84 1.97 -1.06
N LYS A 78 -14.12 1.63 -1.22
CA LYS A 78 -14.67 0.38 -0.71
C LYS A 78 -13.88 -0.75 -1.38
N ARG A 79 -13.01 -1.43 -0.62
CA ARG A 79 -12.23 -2.57 -1.12
C ARG A 79 -13.18 -3.66 -1.60
N ASP A 80 -12.91 -4.21 -2.78
CA ASP A 80 -13.66 -5.35 -3.30
C ASP A 80 -13.35 -6.58 -2.45
N LYS A 81 -14.36 -7.08 -1.72
CA LYS A 81 -14.17 -8.22 -0.81
C LYS A 81 -13.74 -9.48 -1.54
N VAL A 82 -14.27 -9.74 -2.72
CA VAL A 82 -13.92 -10.94 -3.50
C VAL A 82 -12.46 -10.84 -3.93
N LEU A 83 -12.03 -9.67 -4.41
CA LEU A 83 -10.66 -9.45 -4.86
C LEU A 83 -9.65 -9.62 -3.72
N TYR A 84 -9.86 -8.91 -2.59
CA TYR A 84 -8.92 -8.94 -1.46
C TYR A 84 -8.94 -10.28 -0.71
N CYS A 85 -10.11 -10.91 -0.56
CA CYS A 85 -10.17 -12.27 -0.01
C CYS A 85 -9.42 -13.27 -0.90
N SER A 86 -9.62 -13.18 -2.22
CA SER A 86 -8.91 -14.08 -3.15
C SER A 86 -7.42 -13.82 -3.14
N ALA A 87 -6.98 -12.56 -3.09
CA ALA A 87 -5.56 -12.19 -2.97
C ALA A 87 -4.93 -12.76 -1.70
N CYS A 88 -5.58 -12.61 -0.53
CA CYS A 88 -5.08 -13.17 0.72
C CYS A 88 -4.94 -14.69 0.66
N LYS A 89 -5.94 -15.39 0.11
CA LYS A 89 -5.88 -16.85 -0.06
C LYS A 89 -4.76 -17.26 -1.02
N ALA A 90 -4.63 -16.58 -2.14
CA ALA A 90 -3.58 -16.85 -3.12
C ALA A 90 -2.18 -16.62 -2.52
N ILE A 91 -2.00 -15.61 -1.65
CA ILE A 91 -0.73 -15.40 -0.95
C ILE A 91 -0.38 -16.61 -0.09
N VAL A 92 -1.32 -17.10 0.72
CA VAL A 92 -1.11 -18.27 1.57
C VAL A 92 -0.81 -19.53 0.74
N ASP A 93 -1.54 -19.74 -0.37
CA ASP A 93 -1.35 -20.89 -1.25
C ASP A 93 0.03 -20.90 -1.92
N GLU A 94 0.45 -19.77 -2.48
CA GLU A 94 1.72 -19.66 -3.19
C GLU A 94 2.91 -19.66 -2.24
N LEU A 95 2.79 -19.01 -1.08
CA LEU A 95 3.84 -19.03 -0.07
C LEU A 95 4.02 -20.44 0.50
N THR A 96 2.91 -21.14 0.81
CA THR A 96 2.95 -22.54 1.26
C THR A 96 3.57 -23.46 0.20
N TYR A 97 3.22 -23.26 -1.08
CA TYR A 97 3.85 -23.99 -2.17
C TYR A 97 5.36 -23.72 -2.26
N SER A 98 5.79 -22.46 -2.23
CA SER A 98 7.20 -22.08 -2.29
C SER A 98 8.01 -22.68 -1.13
N ILE A 99 7.45 -22.66 0.09
CA ILE A 99 8.04 -23.30 1.27
C ILE A 99 8.18 -24.82 1.07
N SER A 100 7.19 -25.47 0.45
CA SER A 100 7.24 -26.92 0.20
C SER A 100 8.35 -27.34 -0.78
N GLN A 101 8.80 -26.42 -1.63
CA GLN A 101 9.93 -26.65 -2.55
C GLN A 101 11.30 -26.53 -1.85
N VAL A 102 11.36 -25.92 -0.66
CA VAL A 102 12.59 -25.79 0.10
C VAL A 102 12.91 -27.12 0.80
N ASP A 103 14.16 -27.58 0.68
CA ASP A 103 14.62 -28.79 1.38
C ASP A 103 14.50 -28.59 2.91
N PRO A 104 13.72 -29.43 3.62
CA PRO A 104 13.51 -29.30 5.07
C PRO A 104 14.81 -29.44 5.89
N LYS A 105 15.89 -29.95 5.29
CA LYS A 105 17.21 -30.06 5.94
C LYS A 105 18.04 -28.79 5.88
N LYS A 106 17.67 -27.80 5.05
CA LYS A 106 18.39 -26.52 4.99
C LYS A 106 18.07 -25.70 6.24
N THR A 107 19.11 -25.38 7.00
CA THR A 107 19.00 -24.54 8.21
C THR A 107 19.90 -23.33 8.10
N ILE A 108 19.44 -22.18 8.59
CA ILE A 108 20.27 -20.98 8.76
C ILE A 108 20.72 -20.84 10.21
N ASN A 109 21.95 -20.33 10.42
CA ASN A 109 22.44 -19.96 11.74
C ASN A 109 22.03 -18.52 12.03
N ILE A 110 21.19 -18.30 13.05
CA ILE A 110 20.79 -16.93 13.44
C ILE A 110 21.87 -16.30 14.35
N GLY A 111 22.84 -17.09 14.83
CA GLY A 111 23.87 -16.65 15.76
C GLY A 111 23.30 -16.29 17.14
N SER A 112 23.85 -16.84 18.22
CA SER A 112 23.53 -16.28 19.54
C SER A 112 24.43 -15.09 19.80
N PHE A 113 23.89 -13.86 19.80
CA PHE A 113 24.62 -12.68 20.27
C PHE A 113 25.04 -12.78 21.75
N ARG A 114 24.52 -13.77 22.48
CA ARG A 114 24.84 -14.03 23.89
C ARG A 114 26.02 -15.00 23.95
N LEU A 115 27.18 -14.51 24.40
CA LEU A 115 28.25 -15.37 24.89
C LEU A 115 27.77 -16.08 26.16
N ASN A 116 27.98 -17.39 26.21
CA ASN A 116 27.84 -18.12 27.45
C ASN A 116 28.99 -17.71 28.41
N PRO A 117 28.81 -17.82 29.73
CA PRO A 117 29.84 -17.48 30.70
C PRO A 117 31.14 -18.32 30.58
N ASP A 118 31.13 -19.38 29.79
CA ASP A 118 32.29 -20.23 29.43
C ASP A 118 33.08 -19.72 28.21
N GLY A 119 32.68 -18.58 27.61
CA GLY A 119 33.31 -18.00 26.43
C GLY A 119 32.88 -18.64 25.10
N THR A 120 31.93 -19.59 25.11
CA THR A 120 31.41 -20.21 23.90
C THR A 120 30.17 -19.46 23.38
N MET A 121 30.03 -19.34 22.06
CA MET A 121 28.80 -18.89 21.40
C MET A 121 27.99 -20.12 20.98
N LYS A 122 26.69 -20.15 21.27
CA LYS A 122 25.78 -21.25 20.89
C LYS A 122 24.98 -20.84 19.67
N ASP A 123 25.36 -21.32 18.49
CA ASP A 123 24.60 -21.03 17.28
C ASP A 123 23.18 -21.60 17.36
N LYS A 124 22.17 -20.71 17.33
CA LYS A 124 20.77 -21.10 17.17
C LYS A 124 20.51 -21.36 15.69
N LYS A 125 20.12 -22.58 15.36
CA LYS A 125 19.72 -22.99 14.01
C LYS A 125 18.21 -22.97 13.87
N VAL A 126 17.69 -22.43 12.78
CA VAL A 126 16.28 -22.56 12.37
C VAL A 126 16.18 -23.09 10.95
N PRO A 127 15.10 -23.79 10.59
CA PRO A 127 14.84 -24.16 9.20
C PRO A 127 14.80 -22.92 8.30
N LEU A 128 15.50 -22.95 7.17
CA LEU A 128 15.51 -21.87 6.17
C LEU A 128 14.09 -21.58 5.67
N ALA A 129 13.30 -22.63 5.47
CA ALA A 129 11.93 -22.56 5.00
C ALA A 129 10.99 -21.72 5.90
N ARG A 130 11.41 -21.43 7.15
CA ARG A 130 10.63 -20.68 8.14
C ARG A 130 11.44 -19.54 8.78
N SER A 131 12.56 -19.14 8.16
CA SER A 131 13.26 -17.93 8.60
C SER A 131 12.57 -16.70 8.03
N GLU A 132 12.31 -15.70 8.88
CA GLU A 132 11.74 -14.40 8.52
C GLU A 132 12.36 -13.81 7.26
N THR A 133 13.69 -13.73 7.18
CA THR A 133 14.39 -13.21 6.00
C THR A 133 14.03 -13.94 4.70
N HIS A 134 13.86 -15.27 4.76
CA HIS A 134 13.48 -16.04 3.57
C HIS A 134 12.01 -15.84 3.21
N LEU A 135 11.13 -15.74 4.21
CA LEU A 135 9.70 -15.51 3.97
C LEU A 135 9.45 -14.12 3.37
N SER A 136 10.14 -13.07 3.84
CA SER A 136 10.06 -11.73 3.25
C SER A 136 10.49 -11.73 1.77
N GLU A 137 11.58 -12.44 1.42
CA GLU A 137 12.01 -12.56 0.03
C GLU A 137 10.97 -13.26 -0.87
N LEU A 138 10.27 -14.26 -0.33
CA LEU A 138 9.26 -15.01 -1.08
C LEU A 138 7.98 -14.20 -1.32
N LEU A 139 7.61 -13.27 -0.43
CA LEU A 139 6.39 -12.47 -0.55
C LEU A 139 6.37 -11.63 -1.84
N ASP A 140 7.52 -11.09 -2.26
CA ASP A 140 7.65 -10.35 -3.52
C ASP A 140 7.43 -11.24 -4.76
N GLU A 141 7.88 -12.50 -4.70
CA GLU A 141 7.71 -13.45 -5.80
C GLU A 141 6.26 -13.91 -5.92
N VAL A 142 5.58 -14.11 -4.78
CA VAL A 142 4.19 -14.57 -4.71
C VAL A 142 3.26 -13.65 -5.50
N CYS A 143 3.37 -12.32 -5.37
CA CYS A 143 2.48 -11.42 -6.11
C CYS A 143 2.71 -11.42 -7.62
N ASN A 144 3.89 -11.83 -8.11
CA ASN A 144 4.12 -11.98 -9.55
C ASN A 144 3.37 -13.18 -10.15
N SER A 145 3.02 -14.18 -9.34
CA SER A 145 2.24 -15.34 -9.78
C SER A 145 0.75 -15.05 -9.97
N MET A 146 0.25 -13.86 -9.60
CA MET A 146 -1.17 -13.49 -9.76
C MET A 146 -1.63 -13.43 -11.23
N SER A 147 -0.71 -13.43 -12.19
CA SER A 147 -1.00 -13.58 -13.62
C SER A 147 -1.50 -14.99 -13.99
N ASP A 148 -1.23 -16.00 -13.15
CA ASP A 148 -1.70 -17.38 -13.28
C ASP A 148 -3.10 -17.60 -12.69
N TYR A 149 -3.73 -16.53 -12.20
CA TYR A 149 -5.05 -16.53 -11.59
C TYR A 149 -6.06 -15.82 -12.47
N ALA A 150 -7.30 -16.30 -12.45
CA ALA A 150 -8.41 -15.71 -13.16
C ALA A 150 -9.70 -15.87 -12.35
N LEU A 151 -10.68 -15.03 -12.66
CA LEU A 151 -11.97 -15.04 -11.98
C LEU A 151 -12.73 -16.33 -12.32
N HIS A 152 -13.02 -17.16 -11.33
CA HIS A 152 -13.81 -18.37 -11.47
C HIS A 152 -15.20 -18.17 -10.86
N VAL A 153 -16.24 -18.59 -11.59
CA VAL A 153 -17.63 -18.54 -11.13
C VAL A 153 -18.14 -19.96 -10.88
N ASP A 154 -18.46 -20.29 -9.63
CA ASP A 154 -19.03 -21.61 -9.33
C ASP A 154 -20.40 -21.77 -10.04
N PRO A 155 -20.59 -22.79 -10.89
CA PRO A 155 -21.84 -22.97 -11.62
C PRO A 155 -23.05 -23.22 -10.71
N LYS A 156 -22.84 -23.77 -9.51
CA LYS A 156 -23.90 -24.10 -8.56
C LYS A 156 -24.25 -22.92 -7.66
N THR A 157 -23.24 -22.29 -7.07
CA THR A 157 -23.44 -21.23 -6.07
C THR A 157 -23.44 -19.83 -6.67
N GLN A 158 -23.01 -19.68 -7.94
CA GLN A 158 -22.72 -18.40 -8.60
C GLN A 158 -21.69 -17.54 -7.86
N HIS A 159 -20.95 -18.14 -6.93
CA HIS A 159 -19.93 -17.45 -6.16
C HIS A 159 -18.70 -17.19 -7.04
N LYS A 160 -18.24 -15.94 -7.04
CA LYS A 160 -17.08 -15.47 -7.78
C LYS A 160 -15.85 -15.49 -6.86
N GLN A 161 -14.74 -16.02 -7.34
CA GLN A 161 -13.45 -15.97 -6.64
C GLN A 161 -12.31 -16.14 -7.64
N TYR A 162 -11.15 -15.53 -7.39
CA TYR A 162 -9.99 -15.79 -8.23
C TYR A 162 -9.41 -17.16 -7.89
N MET A 163 -9.15 -17.96 -8.91
CA MET A 163 -8.51 -19.26 -8.79
C MET A 163 -7.35 -19.36 -9.78
N ARG A 164 -6.35 -20.17 -9.42
CA ARG A 164 -5.23 -20.46 -10.29
C ARG A 164 -5.68 -21.34 -11.46
N PHE A 165 -5.42 -20.92 -12.69
CA PHE A 165 -5.77 -21.67 -13.91
C PHE A 165 -4.55 -22.31 -14.58
N ALA A 166 -3.37 -21.71 -14.42
CA ALA A 166 -2.13 -22.29 -14.94
C ALA A 166 -1.67 -23.43 -14.01
N PRO A 167 -0.89 -24.41 -14.47
CA PRO A 167 -0.23 -25.40 -13.60
C PRO A 167 1.04 -24.81 -12.97
N ARG A 168 1.53 -25.41 -11.88
CA ARG A 168 2.86 -25.09 -11.33
C ARG A 168 3.92 -25.88 -12.11
N SER A 169 5.19 -25.46 -12.10
CA SER A 169 6.25 -26.09 -12.92
C SER A 169 6.49 -27.58 -12.63
N SER A 170 6.09 -28.04 -11.43
CA SER A 170 6.15 -29.44 -10.99
C SER A 170 4.86 -30.24 -11.25
N GLY A 171 3.81 -29.57 -11.76
CA GLY A 171 2.48 -30.13 -11.93
C GLY A 171 2.40 -31.13 -13.07
N SER A 172 1.69 -32.22 -12.81
CA SER A 172 1.36 -33.23 -13.83
C SER A 172 0.20 -32.74 -14.70
N THR A 173 -0.01 -33.32 -15.89
CA THR A 173 -1.14 -32.94 -16.78
C THR A 173 -2.52 -33.14 -16.14
N SER A 174 -2.61 -33.76 -14.95
CA SER A 174 -3.84 -33.88 -14.16
C SER A 174 -4.16 -32.69 -13.27
N ASP A 175 -3.27 -31.70 -13.12
CA ASP A 175 -3.48 -30.54 -12.22
C ASP A 175 -4.17 -29.35 -12.90
N PHE A 176 -4.63 -29.49 -14.15
CA PHE A 176 -5.36 -28.43 -14.85
C PHE A 176 -6.81 -28.37 -14.39
N PRO A 177 -7.30 -27.21 -13.90
CA PRO A 177 -8.70 -27.05 -13.57
C PRO A 177 -9.58 -26.98 -14.84
N ASP A 178 -10.89 -27.18 -14.67
CA ASP A 178 -11.84 -27.01 -15.77
C ASP A 178 -11.96 -25.52 -16.14
N PHE A 179 -11.49 -25.17 -17.34
CA PHE A 179 -11.50 -23.81 -17.85
C PHE A 179 -12.90 -23.25 -18.12
N LYS A 180 -13.94 -24.10 -18.14
CA LYS A 180 -15.30 -23.70 -18.55
C LYS A 180 -15.89 -22.54 -17.73
N ASN A 181 -15.50 -22.43 -16.46
CA ASN A 181 -16.07 -21.46 -15.52
C ASN A 181 -15.12 -20.28 -15.20
N PHE A 182 -13.98 -20.20 -15.90
CA PHE A 182 -13.06 -19.09 -15.77
C PHE A 182 -13.46 -17.95 -16.73
N GLN A 183 -13.40 -16.73 -16.20
CA GLN A 183 -13.61 -15.49 -16.95
C GLN A 183 -12.25 -14.81 -17.15
N PHE A 184 -11.91 -14.58 -18.41
CA PHE A 184 -10.66 -13.93 -18.81
C PHE A 184 -11.00 -12.54 -19.36
N ASP A 185 -11.13 -11.58 -18.45
CA ASP A 185 -11.55 -10.20 -18.76
C ASP A 185 -10.40 -9.31 -19.26
N GLY A 186 -9.29 -9.91 -19.72
CA GLY A 186 -8.07 -9.21 -20.13
C GLY A 186 -7.02 -9.08 -19.01
N PRO A 187 -5.88 -8.43 -19.30
CA PRO A 187 -4.80 -8.22 -18.33
C PRO A 187 -5.22 -7.34 -17.15
N GLU A 188 -6.28 -6.55 -17.29
CA GLU A 188 -6.81 -5.70 -16.22
C GLU A 188 -7.25 -6.51 -15.01
N ALA A 189 -7.86 -7.68 -15.21
CA ALA A 189 -8.32 -8.54 -14.12
C ALA A 189 -7.16 -9.14 -13.31
N SER A 190 -6.10 -9.60 -13.99
CA SER A 190 -4.91 -10.13 -13.32
C SER A 190 -4.07 -9.02 -12.68
N ASN A 191 -4.00 -7.83 -13.30
CA ASN A 191 -3.36 -6.66 -12.71
C ASN A 191 -4.09 -6.18 -11.45
N ALA A 192 -5.43 -6.22 -11.43
CA ALA A 192 -6.21 -5.89 -10.24
C ALA A 192 -5.91 -6.85 -9.08
N LEU A 193 -5.80 -8.15 -9.36
CA LEU A 193 -5.43 -9.14 -8.34
C LEU A 193 -3.99 -8.94 -7.87
N LYS A 194 -3.05 -8.67 -8.80
CA LYS A 194 -1.65 -8.35 -8.46
C LYS A 194 -1.55 -7.14 -7.54
N PHE A 195 -2.25 -6.05 -7.87
CA PHE A 195 -2.27 -4.85 -7.04
C PHE A 195 -2.88 -5.12 -5.65
N ALA A 196 -3.96 -5.90 -5.59
CA ALA A 196 -4.53 -6.32 -4.32
C ALA A 196 -3.53 -7.17 -3.50
N CYS A 197 -2.79 -8.08 -4.15
CA CYS A 197 -1.75 -8.86 -3.50
C CYS A 197 -0.66 -7.96 -2.91
N GLU A 198 -0.11 -7.03 -3.70
CA GLU A 198 0.92 -6.09 -3.26
C GLU A 198 0.42 -5.28 -2.05
N THR A 199 -0.83 -4.79 -2.11
CA THR A 199 -1.46 -4.07 -0.98
C THR A 199 -1.56 -4.96 0.27
N VAL A 200 -1.97 -6.22 0.12
CA VAL A 200 -2.12 -7.15 1.25
C VAL A 200 -0.77 -7.49 1.87
N VAL A 201 0.25 -7.72 1.05
CA VAL A 201 1.62 -7.98 1.51
C VAL A 201 2.16 -6.77 2.27
N GLU A 202 1.99 -5.56 1.74
CA GLU A 202 2.41 -4.32 2.41
C GLU A 202 1.71 -4.12 3.76
N GLU A 203 0.42 -4.47 3.87
CA GLU A 203 -0.36 -4.30 5.10
C GLU A 203 -0.10 -5.40 6.14
N LEU A 204 0.18 -6.63 5.71
CA LEU A 204 0.17 -7.83 6.56
C LEU A 204 1.48 -8.64 6.55
N GLU A 205 2.60 -8.10 6.06
CA GLU A 205 3.89 -8.82 5.98
C GLU A 205 4.23 -9.54 7.30
N ASP A 206 4.26 -8.80 8.41
CA ASP A 206 4.60 -9.33 9.73
C ASP A 206 3.63 -10.44 10.19
N ASP A 207 2.33 -10.24 9.94
CA ASP A 207 1.27 -11.19 10.32
C ASP A 207 1.35 -12.47 9.47
N ILE A 208 1.63 -12.34 8.17
CA ILE A 208 1.84 -13.46 7.25
C ILE A 208 3.03 -14.29 7.72
N ILE A 209 4.17 -13.64 7.97
CA ILE A 209 5.41 -14.31 8.42
C ILE A 209 5.17 -15.03 9.75
N SER A 210 4.48 -14.38 10.70
CA SER A 210 4.15 -14.97 11.99
C SER A 210 3.24 -16.19 11.86
N ALA A 211 2.16 -16.09 11.09
CA ALA A 211 1.19 -17.17 10.90
C ALA A 211 1.83 -18.39 10.23
N ILE A 212 2.62 -18.17 9.18
CA ILE A 212 3.31 -19.22 8.44
C ILE A 212 4.44 -19.84 9.28
N SER A 213 5.15 -19.06 10.09
CA SER A 213 6.23 -19.60 10.94
C SER A 213 5.72 -20.56 12.02
N GLN A 214 4.46 -20.44 12.44
CA GLN A 214 3.86 -21.23 13.52
C GLN A 214 3.28 -22.58 13.06
N ASP A 215 3.20 -22.85 11.75
CA ASP A 215 2.68 -24.11 11.18
C ASP A 215 1.27 -24.46 11.64
N LEU A 216 0.38 -23.47 11.67
CA LEU A 216 -1.02 -23.68 12.03
C LEU A 216 -1.74 -24.49 10.94
N GLU A 217 -2.57 -25.46 11.35
CA GLU A 217 -3.29 -26.35 10.41
C GLU A 217 -4.28 -25.58 9.50
N ASP A 218 -4.65 -24.34 9.85
CA ASP A 218 -5.62 -23.51 9.12
C ASP A 218 -5.14 -22.05 8.92
N VAL A 219 -3.97 -21.85 8.29
CA VAL A 219 -3.39 -20.51 8.05
C VAL A 219 -4.38 -19.57 7.32
N HIS A 220 -5.19 -20.09 6.41
CA HIS A 220 -6.19 -19.28 5.69
C HIS A 220 -7.26 -18.69 6.62
N GLU A 221 -7.80 -19.48 7.55
CA GLU A 221 -8.85 -19.00 8.46
C GLU A 221 -8.27 -17.98 9.43
N GLU A 222 -7.10 -18.28 9.98
CA GLU A 222 -6.40 -17.41 10.89
C GLU A 222 -6.06 -16.05 10.25
N LEU A 223 -5.37 -16.06 9.10
CA LEU A 223 -4.89 -14.84 8.46
C LEU A 223 -6.01 -14.10 7.70
N CYS A 224 -6.75 -14.80 6.83
CA CYS A 224 -7.68 -14.15 5.91
C CYS A 224 -9.07 -13.86 6.52
N ASN A 225 -9.46 -14.57 7.60
CA ASN A 225 -10.69 -14.27 8.33
C ASN A 225 -10.41 -13.51 9.63
N ARG A 226 -9.56 -14.04 10.52
CA ARG A 226 -9.44 -13.50 11.88
C ARG A 226 -8.55 -12.26 11.97
N VAL A 227 -7.40 -12.26 11.30
CA VAL A 227 -6.44 -11.15 11.35
C VAL A 227 -6.89 -10.00 10.44
N SER A 228 -7.17 -10.31 9.17
CA SER A 228 -7.42 -9.27 8.16
C SER A 228 -8.89 -8.97 7.86
N ASP A 229 -9.82 -9.83 8.30
CA ASP A 229 -11.25 -9.74 7.98
C ASP A 229 -11.59 -9.71 6.46
N TYR A 230 -10.64 -9.96 5.54
CA TYR A 230 -10.89 -9.88 4.09
C TYR A 230 -11.93 -10.90 3.61
N CYS A 231 -11.90 -12.11 4.18
CA CYS A 231 -12.76 -13.22 3.80
C CYS A 231 -13.98 -13.42 4.70
N LYS A 232 -14.25 -12.48 5.63
CA LYS A 232 -15.40 -12.57 6.53
C LYS A 232 -16.70 -12.55 5.74
N ASP A 233 -17.52 -13.59 5.91
CA ASP A 233 -18.75 -13.83 5.14
C ASP A 233 -19.55 -12.55 4.87
N SER A 234 -19.49 -12.05 3.63
CA SER A 234 -20.57 -11.24 3.11
C SER A 234 -21.62 -12.18 2.56
N SER A 235 -22.53 -12.61 3.44
CA SER A 235 -23.82 -13.16 3.04
C SER A 235 -24.36 -12.39 1.84
N HIS A 236 -24.44 -13.05 0.67
CA HIS A 236 -25.25 -12.68 -0.49
C HIS A 236 -25.43 -11.19 -0.75
N THR A 237 -24.53 -10.58 -1.53
CA THR A 237 -24.94 -9.42 -2.32
C THR A 237 -24.76 -9.77 -3.79
N ASN A 238 -25.78 -10.41 -4.35
CA ASN A 238 -26.07 -10.30 -5.77
C ASN A 238 -26.49 -8.84 -6.01
N GLU A 239 -25.53 -7.96 -6.28
CA GLU A 239 -25.83 -6.66 -6.87
C GLU A 239 -25.87 -6.84 -8.39
N GLU A 240 -27.06 -7.23 -8.88
CA GLU A 240 -27.53 -6.77 -10.18
C GLU A 240 -27.78 -5.26 -10.08
N LEU A 241 -27.13 -4.48 -10.95
CA LEU A 241 -27.71 -3.27 -11.53
C LEU A 241 -27.15 -3.02 -12.94
#